data_AF-A0A133U2V9-F1
#
_entry.id   AF-A0A133U2V9-F1
#
_cell.length_a   1.000
_cell.length_b   1.000
_cell.length_c   1.000
_cell.angle_alpha   90.00
_cell.angle_beta   90.00
_cell.angle_gamma   90.00
#
_symmetry.space_group_name_H-M   'P 1'
#
loop_
_entity.id
_entity.type
_entity.pdbx_description
1 polymer ?
#
loop_
_entity_poly.entity_id
_entity_poly.type
_entity_poly.pdbx_seq_one_letter_code
_entity_poly.pdbx_strand_id
1 'polypeptide(L)'
;GETVVLVDDGMAMGSTMRASIKLCKNKNAEGIVVAVPVSSEEVARKVGKIVDEVVVLEKPEFFRAVAQVYEQWHDVSSEEALQIAEKWEREQ
;
A
#
# COMPACT_ATOMS: atom_id res chain seq x y z
N GLY A 1 -4.37 -4.59 -20.28
CA GLY A 1 -4.42 -3.54 -19.25
C GLY A 1 -2.99 -3.21 -18.94
N GLU A 2 -2.69 -2.73 -17.74
CA GLU A 2 -1.33 -2.81 -17.20
C GLU A 2 -1.39 -3.48 -15.83
N THR A 3 -0.26 -4.06 -15.42
CA THR A 3 -0.11 -4.54 -14.04
C THR A 3 0.11 -3.32 -13.14
N VAL A 4 -0.72 -3.19 -12.11
CA VAL A 4 -0.67 -2.08 -11.16
C VAL A 4 -0.03 -2.55 -9.86
N VAL A 5 0.98 -1.81 -9.39
CA VAL A 5 1.56 -2.00 -8.05
C VAL A 5 0.97 -0.96 -7.11
N LEU A 6 0.23 -1.42 -6.11
CA LEU A 6 -0.31 -0.59 -5.04
C LEU A 6 0.65 -0.62 -3.85
N VAL A 7 1.15 0.56 -3.48
CA VAL A 7 2.11 0.75 -2.39
C VAL A 7 1.49 1.62 -1.30
N ASP A 8 1.83 1.34 -0.05
CA ASP A 8 1.49 2.13 1.13
C ASP A 8 2.60 1.99 2.18
N ASP A 9 2.63 2.85 3.20
CA ASP A 9 3.60 2.78 4.31
C ASP A 9 3.39 1.52 5.19
N GLY A 10 2.16 1.00 5.20
CA GLY A 10 1.82 -0.22 5.87
C GLY A 10 0.34 -0.51 5.77
N MET A 11 -0.03 -1.72 6.17
CA MET A 11 -1.39 -2.19 6.04
C MET A 11 -1.95 -2.68 7.38
N ALA A 12 -2.47 -1.73 8.18
CA ALA A 12 -3.10 -1.97 9.48
C ALA A 12 -4.42 -2.76 9.36
N MET A 13 -5.47 -2.14 8.82
CA MET A 13 -6.78 -2.76 8.59
C MET A 13 -6.99 -3.18 7.12
N GLY A 14 -6.20 -2.62 6.20
CA GLY A 14 -6.31 -2.83 4.75
C GLY A 14 -7.58 -2.28 4.11
N SER A 15 -8.34 -1.40 4.78
CA SER A 15 -9.56 -0.80 4.22
C SER A 15 -9.27 0.05 2.98
N THR A 16 -8.29 0.96 3.07
CA THR A 16 -7.83 1.79 1.95
C THR A 16 -7.35 0.92 0.80
N MET A 17 -6.49 -0.06 1.10
CA MET A 17 -5.99 -1.01 0.11
C MET A 17 -7.13 -1.76 -0.61
N ARG A 18 -8.14 -2.25 0.11
CA ARG A 18 -9.31 -2.91 -0.50
C ARG A 18 -10.11 -1.98 -1.43
N ALA A 19 -10.24 -0.70 -1.08
CA ALA A 19 -10.89 0.28 -1.94
C ALA A 19 -10.08 0.53 -3.22
N SER A 20 -8.75 0.69 -3.10
CA SER A 20 -7.84 0.85 -4.24
C SER A 20 -7.84 -0.36 -5.16
N ILE A 21 -7.81 -1.58 -4.61
CA ILE A 21 -7.93 -2.83 -5.38
C ILE A 21 -9.24 -2.84 -6.18
N LYS A 22 -10.36 -2.48 -5.55
CA LYS A 22 -11.65 -2.42 -6.24
C LYS A 22 -11.64 -1.39 -7.37
N LEU A 23 -11.02 -0.23 -7.17
CA LEU A 23 -10.85 0.78 -8.21
C LEU A 23 -10.03 0.24 -9.39
N CYS A 24 -8.87 -0.38 -9.13
CA CYS A 24 -8.02 -0.97 -10.18
C CYS A 24 -8.75 -2.04 -11.00
N LYS A 25 -9.50 -2.93 -10.32
CA LYS A 25 -10.33 -3.93 -11.01
C LYS A 25 -11.40 -3.29 -11.89
N ASN A 26 -12.08 -2.26 -11.39
CA ASN A 26 -13.09 -1.53 -12.16
C ASN A 26 -12.49 -0.78 -13.37
N LYS A 27 -11.18 -0.49 -13.34
CA LYS A 27 -10.42 0.11 -14.45
C LYS A 27 -9.78 -0.94 -15.37
N ASN A 28 -10.10 -2.22 -15.21
CA ASN A 28 -9.57 -3.34 -16.00
C ASN A 28 -8.03 -3.46 -15.93
N ALA A 29 -7.46 -3.29 -14.73
CA ALA A 29 -6.06 -3.66 -14.47
C ALA A 29 -5.80 -5.12 -14.89
N GLU A 30 -4.64 -5.37 -15.49
CA GLU A 30 -4.27 -6.71 -15.98
C GLU A 30 -3.79 -7.62 -14.85
N GLY A 31 -3.13 -7.02 -13.87
CA GLY A 31 -2.74 -7.65 -12.61
C GLY A 31 -2.65 -6.58 -11.52
N ILE A 32 -2.76 -7.00 -10.27
CA ILE A 32 -2.67 -6.13 -9.09
C ILE A 32 -1.69 -6.78 -8.11
N VAL A 33 -0.61 -6.07 -7.83
CA VAL A 33 0.35 -6.41 -6.77
C VAL A 33 0.15 -5.42 -5.63
N VAL A 34 0.06 -5.90 -4.40
CA VAL A 34 0.12 -5.05 -3.21
C VAL A 34 1.49 -5.21 -2.56
N ALA A 35 2.21 -4.11 -2.37
CA ALA A 35 3.52 -4.12 -1.75
C ALA A 35 3.56 -3.12 -0.59
N VAL A 36 3.78 -3.62 0.63
CA VAL A 36 3.85 -2.78 1.83
C VAL A 36 5.03 -3.18 2.73
N PRO A 37 5.68 -2.24 3.42
CA PRO A 37 6.71 -2.56 4.40
C PRO A 37 6.20 -3.45 5.54
N VAL A 38 5.00 -3.18 6.07
CA VAL A 38 4.47 -3.87 7.25
C VAL A 38 2.98 -4.19 7.16
N SER A 39 2.58 -5.36 7.68
CA SER A 39 1.18 -5.72 7.89
C SER A 39 1.04 -6.84 8.94
N SER A 40 -0.18 -7.10 9.42
CA SER A 40 -0.44 -8.37 10.11
C SER A 40 -0.58 -9.51 9.11
N GLU A 41 -0.23 -10.73 9.53
CA GLU A 41 -0.43 -11.94 8.74
C GLU A 41 -1.90 -12.12 8.34
N GLU A 42 -2.84 -11.79 9.23
CA GLU A 42 -4.27 -11.91 8.94
C GLU A 42 -4.72 -10.98 7.80
N VAL A 43 -4.29 -9.71 7.83
CA VAL A 43 -4.69 -8.71 6.83
C VAL A 43 -4.00 -8.99 5.50
N ALA A 44 -2.71 -9.33 5.50
CA ALA A 44 -1.99 -9.77 4.31
C ALA A 44 -2.69 -10.96 3.63
N ARG A 45 -3.06 -11.99 4.40
CA ARG A 45 -3.80 -13.16 3.90
C ARG A 45 -5.17 -12.79 3.33
N LYS A 46 -5.91 -11.88 3.97
CA LYS A 46 -7.22 -11.42 3.47
C LYS A 46 -7.09 -10.68 2.15
N VAL A 47 -6.08 -9.82 2.02
CA VAL A 47 -5.82 -9.09 0.78
C VAL A 47 -5.31 -10.02 -0.33
N GLY A 48 -4.45 -10.99 -0.01
CA GLY A 48 -3.96 -11.98 -0.97
C GLY A 48 -5.03 -12.86 -1.61
N LYS A 49 -6.25 -12.90 -1.04
CA LYS A 49 -7.39 -13.58 -1.68
C LYS A 49 -8.03 -12.78 -2.82
N ILE A 50 -7.69 -11.50 -2.97
CA ILE A 50 -8.36 -10.58 -3.89
C ILE A 50 -7.39 -9.85 -4.83
N VAL A 51 -6.11 -10.19 -4.83
CA VAL A 51 -5.07 -9.65 -5.73
C VAL A 51 -4.18 -10.79 -6.22
N ASP A 52 -3.32 -10.52 -7.19
CA ASP A 52 -2.43 -11.52 -7.79
C ASP A 52 -1.23 -11.82 -6.89
N GLU A 53 -0.69 -10.80 -6.23
CA GLU A 53 0.43 -10.95 -5.30
C GLU A 53 0.36 -9.95 -4.14
N VAL A 54 0.83 -10.37 -2.96
CA VAL A 54 1.03 -9.51 -1.80
C VAL A 54 2.46 -9.68 -1.28
N VAL A 55 3.22 -8.60 -1.32
CA VAL A 55 4.58 -8.51 -0.78
C VAL A 55 4.54 -7.73 0.53
N VAL A 56 4.99 -8.36 1.62
CA VAL A 56 5.12 -7.72 2.93
C VAL A 56 6.52 -7.99 3.47
N LEU A 57 7.27 -6.94 3.78
CA LEU A 57 8.65 -7.09 4.27
C LEU A 57 8.68 -7.59 5.71
N GLU A 58 7.85 -7.02 6.58
CA GLU A 58 7.77 -7.38 8.00
C GLU A 58 6.34 -7.68 8.44
N LYS A 59 6.18 -8.76 9.21
CA LYS A 59 4.89 -9.16 9.81
C LYS A 59 5.05 -9.38 11.32
N PRO A 60 5.04 -8.31 12.12
CA PRO A 60 5.24 -8.41 13.56
C PRO A 60 4.16 -9.28 14.23
N GLU A 61 4.56 -10.13 15.19
CA GLU A 61 3.62 -10.97 15.95
C GLU A 61 2.59 -10.11 16.71
N PHE A 62 3.03 -8.96 17.25
CA PHE A 62 2.20 -7.98 17.95
C PHE A 62 2.04 -6.70 17.13
N PHE A 63 1.42 -6.80 15.96
CA PHE A 63 1.16 -5.64 15.10
C PHE A 63 -0.01 -4.78 15.61
N ARG A 64 0.27 -3.52 15.98
CA ARG A 64 -0.74 -2.57 16.49
C ARG A 64 -0.89 -1.33 15.62
N ALA A 65 0.21 -0.81 15.08
CA ALA A 65 0.20 0.39 14.25
C ALA A 65 1.33 0.31 13.21
N VAL A 66 1.15 0.97 12.06
CA VAL A 66 2.20 1.06 11.02
C VAL A 66 3.45 1.75 11.56
N ALA A 67 3.27 2.88 12.26
CA ALA A 67 4.37 3.66 12.83
C ALA A 67 5.31 2.88 13.76
N GLN A 68 4.87 1.73 14.31
CA GLN A 68 5.68 0.97 15.26
C GLN A 68 6.97 0.38 14.68
N VAL A 69 7.04 0.22 13.35
CA VAL A 69 8.23 -0.35 12.66
C VAL A 69 9.12 0.72 12.04
N TYR A 70 8.75 2.00 12.18
CA TYR A 70 9.51 3.12 11.66
C TYR A 70 10.30 3.76 12.79
N GLU A 71 11.63 3.77 12.68
CA GLU A 71 12.50 4.50 13.63
C GLU A 71 12.20 6.01 13.61
N GLN A 72 11.90 6.54 12.42
CA GLN A 72 11.48 7.92 12.22
C GLN A 72 10.10 7.93 11.58
N TRP A 73 9.10 8.31 12.38
CA TRP A 73 7.74 8.51 11.91
C TRP A 73 7.40 10.01 11.91
N HIS A 74 6.84 10.48 10.80
CA HIS A 74 6.23 11.80 10.71
C HIS A 74 5.04 11.72 9.77
N ASP A 75 4.07 12.61 9.97
CA ASP A 75 2.94 12.72 9.06
C ASP A 75 3.38 13.49 7.82
N VAL A 76 3.15 12.91 6.64
CA VAL A 76 3.37 13.58 5.36
C VAL A 76 2.23 14.58 5.14
N SER A 77 2.58 15.87 5.03
CA SER A 77 1.56 16.91 4.84
C SER A 77 0.99 16.88 3.41
N SER A 78 -0.19 17.48 3.23
CA SER A 78 -0.78 17.64 1.90
C SER A 78 0.15 18.40 0.95
N GLU A 79 0.84 19.42 1.46
CA GLU A 79 1.81 20.22 0.70
C GLU A 79 3.01 19.37 0.27
N GLU A 80 3.55 18.54 1.15
CA GLU A 80 4.65 17.63 0.82
C GLU A 80 4.23 16.60 -0.23
N ALA A 81 3.05 16.00 -0.07
CA ALA A 81 2.51 15.04 -1.03
C ALA A 81 2.34 15.66 -2.43
N LEU A 82 1.83 16.89 -2.50
CA LEU A 82 1.69 17.63 -3.77
C LEU A 82 3.06 17.95 -4.37
N GLN A 83 4.04 18.37 -3.58
CA GLN A 83 5.39 18.64 -4.08
C GLN A 83 6.06 17.40 -4.67
N ILE A 84 5.85 16.22 -4.06
CA ILE A 84 6.35 14.95 -4.60
C ILE A 84 5.70 14.62 -5.94
N ALA A 85 4.37 14.77 -6.03
CA ALA A 85 3.62 14.51 -7.26
C ALA A 85 4.05 15.45 -8.40
N GLU A 86 4.12 16.76 -8.13
CA GLU A 86 4.57 17.76 -9.09
C GLU A 86 6.01 17.51 -9.56
N LYS A 87 6.90 17.10 -8.64
CA LYS A 87 8.28 16.76 -8.99
C LYS A 87 8.31 15.59 -9.98
N TRP A 88 7.55 14.53 -9.72
CA TRP A 88 7.46 13.38 -10.61
C TRP A 88 6.95 13.77 -12.00
N GLU A 89 5.89 14.58 -12.08
CA GLU A 89 5.32 15.04 -13.36
C GLU A 89 6.31 15.81 -14.24
N ARG A 90 7.23 16.57 -13.64
CA ARG A 90 8.28 17.30 -14.38
C ARG A 90 9.44 16.44 -14.85
N GLU A 91 9.66 15.30 -14.18
CA GLU A 91 10.78 14.39 -14.45
C GLU A 91 10.41 13.29 -15.46
N GLN A 92 9.14 13.19 -15.85
CA GLN A 92 8.64 12.40 -16.98
C GLN A 92 8.79 13.17 -18.30
#